data_AF-A0A4Q3AB74-F1
#
_entry.id   AF-A0A4Q3AB74-F1
#
_cell.length_a   1.000
_cell.length_b   1.000
_cell.length_c   1.000
_cell.angle_alpha   90.00
_cell.angle_beta   90.00
_cell.angle_gamma   90.00
#
_symmetry.space_group_name_H-M   'P 1'
#
loop_
_entity.id
_entity.type
_entity.pdbx_description
1 polymer ?
#
loop_
_entity_poly.entity_id
_entity_poly.type
_entity_poly.pdbx_seq_one_letter_code
_entity_poly.pdbx_strand_id
1 'polypeptide(L)'
;MMDEPEYISEVRVILDQHVDQARAQLAKLSGLLPAAAKSMEIVIFIDQDGEGFLDVRVSLEGPDLYVLNKAIEEAAVLFETKVVDGEMVPPLPLVDPDEDELPVQDILTDCAADWLRGVWEGMDHRGFRIPVVIVSHDGYGSRTPILLCPSA
;
A
#
# COMPACT_ATOMS: atom_id res chain seq x y z
N MET A 1 24.05 4.31 -11.19
CA MET A 1 23.90 3.32 -10.13
C MET A 1 23.64 4.08 -8.84
N MET A 2 22.36 4.16 -8.52
CA MET A 2 21.85 4.61 -7.24
C MET A 2 22.15 3.53 -6.20
N ASP A 3 22.43 3.90 -4.95
CA ASP A 3 22.58 2.92 -3.88
C ASP A 3 21.26 2.71 -3.11
N GLU A 4 21.19 1.64 -2.31
CA GLU A 4 19.98 1.30 -1.56
C GLU A 4 19.51 2.44 -0.63
N PRO A 5 20.37 3.09 0.17
CA PRO A 5 19.97 4.25 0.99
C PRO A 5 19.40 5.42 0.18
N GLU A 6 20.00 5.75 -0.97
CA GLU A 6 19.53 6.80 -1.86
C GLU A 6 18.14 6.46 -2.41
N TYR A 7 17.96 5.24 -2.92
CA TYR A 7 16.67 4.76 -3.41
C TYR A 7 15.57 4.82 -2.35
N ILE A 8 15.84 4.31 -1.15
CA ILE A 8 14.90 4.36 -0.02
C ILE A 8 14.50 5.80 0.28
N SER A 9 15.47 6.72 0.32
CA SER A 9 15.21 8.13 0.61
C SER A 9 14.29 8.77 -0.43
N GLU A 10 14.54 8.54 -1.73
CA GLU A 10 13.72 9.10 -2.81
C GLU A 10 12.29 8.54 -2.80
N VAL A 11 12.15 7.21 -2.67
CA VAL A 11 10.84 6.56 -2.53
C VAL A 11 10.06 7.14 -1.36
N ARG A 12 10.70 7.31 -0.19
CA ARG A 12 10.03 7.85 1.00
C ARG A 12 9.55 9.28 0.81
N VAL A 13 10.33 10.14 0.17
CA VAL A 13 9.92 11.52 -0.12
C VAL A 13 8.62 11.53 -0.93
N ILE A 14 8.49 10.64 -1.92
CA ILE A 14 7.27 10.56 -2.75
C ILE A 14 6.10 9.98 -1.97
N LEU A 15 6.31 8.89 -1.23
CA LEU A 15 5.25 8.28 -0.40
C LEU A 15 4.73 9.26 0.66
N ASP A 16 5.61 10.01 1.32
CA ASP A 16 5.26 10.94 2.39
C ASP A 16 4.38 12.11 1.89
N GLN A 17 4.52 12.51 0.61
CA GLN A 17 3.63 13.49 -0.02
C GLN A 17 2.18 12.99 -0.15
N HIS A 18 1.96 11.68 -0.07
CA HIS A 18 0.65 11.05 -0.24
C HIS A 18 0.02 10.58 1.08
N VAL A 19 0.64 10.89 2.23
CA VAL A 19 0.13 10.52 3.56
C VAL A 19 -1.30 11.03 3.77
N ASP A 20 -1.56 12.30 3.46
CA ASP A 20 -2.88 12.89 3.70
C ASP A 20 -3.96 12.29 2.79
N GLN A 21 -3.61 11.96 1.55
CA GLN A 21 -4.52 11.24 0.64
C GLN A 21 -4.87 9.85 1.21
N ALA A 22 -3.86 9.07 1.59
CA ALA A 22 -4.07 7.73 2.13
C ALA A 22 -4.93 7.77 3.41
N ARG A 23 -4.66 8.71 4.33
CA ARG A 23 -5.48 8.92 5.53
C ARG A 23 -6.91 9.30 5.20
N ALA A 24 -7.12 10.17 4.22
CA ALA A 24 -8.46 10.57 3.80
C ALA A 24 -9.27 9.38 3.24
N GLN A 25 -8.63 8.48 2.48
CA GLN A 25 -9.29 7.27 1.97
C GLN A 25 -9.59 6.27 3.09
N LEU A 26 -8.64 6.01 3.99
CA LEU A 26 -8.87 5.17 5.17
C LEU A 26 -10.00 5.73 6.06
N ALA A 27 -10.06 7.04 6.26
CA ALA A 27 -11.12 7.66 7.03
C ALA A 27 -12.51 7.41 6.40
N LYS A 28 -12.63 7.50 5.07
CA LYS A 28 -13.87 7.15 4.34
C LYS A 28 -14.22 5.67 4.49
N LEU A 29 -13.23 4.79 4.37
CA LEU A 29 -13.41 3.35 4.47
C LEU A 29 -14.09 2.94 5.76
N SER A 30 -13.73 3.57 6.89
CA SER A 30 -14.33 3.27 8.20
C SER A 30 -15.87 3.40 8.24
N GLY A 31 -16.46 4.25 7.39
CA GLY A 31 -17.91 4.39 7.25
C GLY A 31 -18.55 3.49 6.18
N LEU A 32 -17.75 2.87 5.32
CA LEU A 32 -18.21 2.02 4.21
C LEU A 32 -18.14 0.52 4.53
N LEU A 33 -17.42 0.13 5.59
CA LEU A 33 -17.23 -1.28 5.96
C LEU A 33 -18.58 -2.01 6.13
N PRO A 34 -18.87 -3.02 5.29
CA PRO A 34 -20.06 -3.84 5.46
C PRO A 34 -19.98 -4.68 6.73
N ALA A 35 -21.12 -4.90 7.40
CA ALA A 35 -21.17 -5.71 8.62
C ALA A 35 -20.74 -7.18 8.43
N ALA A 36 -20.76 -7.68 7.18
CA ALA A 36 -20.31 -9.02 6.82
C ALA A 36 -18.79 -9.15 6.63
N ALA A 37 -18.06 -8.03 6.59
CA ALA A 37 -16.60 -8.04 6.50
C ALA A 37 -15.99 -8.63 7.78
N LYS A 38 -15.06 -9.56 7.61
CA LYS A 38 -14.37 -10.24 8.71
C LYS A 38 -13.03 -9.62 9.03
N SER A 39 -12.33 -9.13 8.03
CA SER A 39 -11.06 -8.39 8.15
C SER A 39 -10.85 -7.49 6.94
N MET A 40 -9.92 -6.56 7.08
CA MET A 40 -9.47 -5.66 6.03
C MET A 40 -7.98 -5.88 5.80
N GLU A 41 -7.60 -6.06 4.55
CA GLU A 41 -6.21 -6.17 4.12
C GLU A 41 -5.82 -4.92 3.33
N ILE A 42 -4.71 -4.31 3.71
CA ILE A 42 -4.05 -3.28 2.90
C ILE A 42 -2.95 -3.99 2.13
N VAL A 43 -3.18 -4.22 0.85
CA VAL A 43 -2.35 -5.04 -0.03
C VAL A 43 -1.40 -4.15 -0.81
N ILE A 44 -0.11 -4.46 -0.74
CA ILE A 44 0.97 -3.85 -1.51
C ILE A 44 1.21 -4.72 -2.75
N PHE A 45 1.08 -4.11 -3.91
CA PHE A 45 1.41 -4.69 -5.21
C PHE A 45 2.60 -3.96 -5.80
N ILE A 46 3.66 -4.71 -6.12
CA ILE A 46 4.80 -4.22 -6.90
C ILE A 46 4.73 -4.87 -8.27
N ASP A 47 5.23 -4.20 -9.30
CA ASP A 47 5.48 -4.89 -10.57
C ASP A 47 6.45 -6.08 -10.40
N GLN A 48 6.31 -7.06 -11.29
CA GLN A 48 7.21 -8.21 -11.32
C GLN A 48 8.44 -7.94 -12.17
N ASP A 49 8.40 -6.90 -13.01
CA ASP A 49 9.47 -6.53 -13.94
C ASP A 49 10.59 -5.71 -13.26
N GLY A 50 10.38 -5.24 -12.03
CA GLY A 50 11.37 -4.52 -11.23
C GLY A 50 11.53 -3.04 -11.60
N GLU A 51 10.59 -2.50 -12.38
CA GLU A 51 10.65 -1.12 -12.89
C GLU A 51 10.31 -0.09 -11.81
N GLY A 52 9.62 -0.49 -10.74
CA GLY A 52 9.32 0.35 -9.58
C GLY A 52 7.87 0.82 -9.48
N PHE A 53 6.94 0.22 -10.23
CA PHE A 53 5.51 0.47 -10.05
C PHE A 53 5.02 -0.07 -8.71
N LEU A 54 4.19 0.74 -8.04
CA LEU A 54 3.59 0.45 -6.74
C LEU A 54 2.10 0.79 -6.76
N ASP A 55 1.28 -0.20 -6.43
CA ASP A 55 -0.15 -0.03 -6.14
C ASP A 55 -0.45 -0.51 -4.73
N VAL A 56 -1.19 0.28 -3.98
CA VAL A 56 -1.58 -0.01 -2.60
C VAL A 56 -3.09 0.12 -2.50
N ARG A 57 -3.74 -1.01 -2.25
CA ARG A 57 -5.19 -1.11 -2.23
C ARG A 57 -5.72 -1.80 -0.98
N VAL A 58 -6.95 -1.47 -0.64
CA VAL A 58 -7.70 -2.14 0.41
C VAL A 58 -8.57 -3.23 -0.17
N SER A 59 -8.48 -4.42 0.42
CA SER A 59 -9.36 -5.55 0.18
C SER A 59 -10.10 -5.93 1.46
N LEU A 60 -11.34 -6.39 1.33
CA LEU A 60 -12.12 -6.95 2.44
C LEU A 60 -12.24 -8.45 2.32
N GLU A 61 -12.09 -9.13 3.46
CA GLU A 61 -12.27 -10.58 3.57
C GLU A 61 -13.64 -10.93 4.16
N GLY A 62 -14.25 -12.00 3.67
CA GLY A 62 -15.59 -12.43 4.12
C GLY A 62 -16.30 -13.38 3.16
N PRO A 63 -17.61 -13.62 3.35
CA PRO A 63 -18.36 -14.64 2.61
C PRO A 63 -18.63 -14.29 1.13
N ASP A 64 -18.66 -13.01 0.75
CA ASP A 64 -18.88 -12.56 -0.64
C ASP A 64 -17.90 -11.42 -0.98
N LEU A 65 -16.71 -11.79 -1.46
CA LEU A 65 -15.64 -10.83 -1.73
C LEU A 65 -16.03 -9.81 -2.80
N TYR A 66 -16.84 -10.18 -3.79
CA TYR A 66 -17.25 -9.26 -4.85
C TYR A 66 -18.12 -8.14 -4.27
N VAL A 67 -19.15 -8.48 -3.50
CA VAL A 67 -20.03 -7.48 -2.89
C VAL A 67 -19.28 -6.64 -1.87
N LEU A 68 -18.40 -7.24 -1.07
CA LEU A 68 -17.62 -6.54 -0.06
C LEU A 68 -16.67 -5.51 -0.69
N ASN A 69 -15.87 -5.93 -1.68
CA ASN A 69 -14.92 -5.03 -2.33
C ASN A 69 -15.60 -3.99 -3.21
N LYS A 70 -16.77 -4.30 -3.80
CA LYS A 70 -17.56 -3.32 -4.52
C LYS A 70 -18.08 -2.20 -3.61
N ALA A 71 -18.39 -2.51 -2.35
CA ALA A 71 -18.88 -1.51 -1.39
C ALA A 71 -17.83 -0.45 -1.01
N ILE A 72 -16.54 -0.77 -1.16
CA ILE A 72 -15.43 0.12 -0.80
C ILE A 72 -14.65 0.66 -2.01
N GLU A 73 -15.03 0.30 -3.23
CA GLU A 73 -14.27 0.56 -4.47
C GLU A 73 -13.80 2.01 -4.62
N GLU A 74 -14.66 2.99 -4.29
CA GLU A 74 -14.35 4.42 -4.39
C GLU A 74 -13.26 4.91 -3.42
N ALA A 75 -13.01 4.16 -2.34
CA ALA A 75 -12.02 4.47 -1.32
C ALA A 75 -10.94 3.38 -1.17
N ALA A 76 -10.93 2.38 -2.05
CA ALA A 76 -10.04 1.22 -1.93
C ALA A 76 -8.60 1.55 -2.33
N VAL A 77 -8.37 2.52 -3.20
CA VAL A 77 -7.02 2.89 -3.66
C VAL A 77 -6.40 3.91 -2.70
N LEU A 78 -5.29 3.54 -2.04
CA LEU A 78 -4.55 4.42 -1.13
C LEU A 78 -3.41 5.15 -1.85
N PHE A 79 -2.70 4.42 -2.72
CA PHE A 79 -1.62 4.92 -3.55
C PHE A 79 -1.56 4.07 -4.83
N GLU A 80 -1.28 4.69 -5.97
CA GLU A 80 -1.19 3.98 -7.24
C GLU A 80 -0.28 4.76 -8.19
N THR A 81 0.76 4.12 -8.71
CA THR A 81 1.56 4.63 -9.82
C THR A 81 0.91 4.31 -11.15
N LYS A 82 0.90 5.28 -12.07
CA LYS A 82 0.40 5.13 -13.45
C LYS A 82 1.33 5.79 -14.43
N VAL A 83 1.31 5.35 -15.68
CA VAL A 83 1.94 6.09 -16.79
C VAL A 83 0.93 7.08 -17.35
N VAL A 84 1.25 8.37 -17.28
CA VAL A 84 0.49 9.48 -17.87
C VAL A 84 1.40 10.23 -18.82
N ASP A 85 1.02 10.32 -20.09
CA ASP A 85 1.81 10.97 -21.16
C ASP A 85 3.27 10.46 -21.27
N GLY A 86 3.50 9.20 -20.90
CA GLY A 86 4.82 8.54 -20.94
C GLY A 86 5.65 8.71 -19.68
N GLU A 87 5.15 9.41 -18.66
CA GLU A 87 5.83 9.59 -17.37
C GLU A 87 5.10 8.83 -16.26
N MET A 88 5.86 8.27 -15.31
CA MET A 88 5.30 7.64 -14.11
C MET A 88 4.79 8.71 -13.13
N VAL A 89 3.55 8.57 -12.69
CA VAL A 89 2.89 9.48 -11.75
C VAL A 89 2.23 8.66 -10.63
N PRO A 90 2.59 8.87 -9.35
CA PRO A 90 3.71 9.70 -8.86
C PRO A 90 5.08 9.22 -9.38
N PRO A 91 6.09 10.11 -9.47
CA PRO A 91 7.38 9.78 -10.07
C PRO A 91 8.25 9.02 -9.07
N LEU A 92 7.97 7.73 -8.88
CA LEU A 92 8.89 6.86 -8.16
C LEU A 92 10.18 6.69 -8.98
N PRO A 93 11.35 6.59 -8.31
CA PRO A 93 12.60 6.34 -8.98
C PRO A 93 12.53 5.01 -9.75
N LEU A 94 12.79 5.08 -11.06
CA LEU A 94 12.92 3.90 -11.90
C LEU A 94 14.34 3.36 -11.79
N VAL A 95 14.45 2.04 -11.75
CA VAL A 95 15.73 1.32 -11.69
C VAL A 95 15.78 0.41 -12.92
N ASP A 96 16.95 0.32 -13.56
CA ASP A 96 17.12 -0.59 -14.69
C ASP A 96 17.52 -1.98 -14.14
N PRO A 97 16.67 -3.00 -14.25
CA PRO A 97 16.94 -4.32 -13.70
C PRO A 97 18.16 -5.01 -14.36
N ASP A 98 18.57 -4.57 -15.55
CA ASP A 98 19.75 -5.07 -16.24
C ASP A 98 21.05 -4.36 -15.78
N GLU A 99 20.95 -3.17 -15.17
CA GLU A 99 22.11 -2.37 -14.75
C GLU A 99 22.34 -2.32 -13.23
N ASP A 100 21.29 -2.46 -12.41
CA ASP A 100 21.35 -2.31 -10.97
C ASP A 100 21.10 -3.65 -10.23
N GLU A 101 22.01 -4.04 -9.32
CA GLU A 101 21.89 -5.26 -8.50
C GLU A 101 20.95 -5.09 -7.29
N LEU A 102 20.17 -4.00 -7.24
CA LEU A 102 19.31 -3.69 -6.10
C LEU A 102 18.07 -4.62 -6.08
N PRO A 103 17.69 -5.18 -4.93
CA PRO A 103 16.43 -5.90 -4.77
C PRO A 103 15.25 -4.91 -4.67
N VAL A 104 14.98 -4.19 -5.76
CA VAL A 104 14.02 -3.08 -5.85
C VAL A 104 12.65 -3.45 -5.28
N GLN A 105 12.16 -4.65 -5.60
CA GLN A 105 10.85 -5.14 -5.16
C GLN A 105 10.77 -5.30 -3.64
N ASP A 106 11.80 -5.87 -3.03
CA ASP A 106 11.87 -6.05 -1.58
C ASP A 106 11.97 -4.70 -0.86
N ILE A 107 12.86 -3.81 -1.36
CA ILE A 107 13.08 -2.49 -0.77
C ILE A 107 11.83 -1.63 -0.88
N LEU A 108 11.20 -1.59 -2.05
CA LEU A 108 9.99 -0.81 -2.31
C LEU A 108 8.81 -1.31 -1.47
N THR A 109 8.67 -2.64 -1.35
CA THR A 109 7.64 -3.25 -0.49
C THR A 109 7.85 -2.88 0.97
N ASP A 110 9.08 -2.97 1.49
CA ASP A 110 9.39 -2.61 2.87
C ASP A 110 9.18 -1.10 3.13
N CYS A 111 9.52 -0.25 2.16
CA CYS A 111 9.22 1.19 2.22
C CYS A 111 7.71 1.45 2.28
N ALA A 112 6.92 0.81 1.43
CA ALA A 112 5.47 0.94 1.41
C ALA A 112 4.83 0.43 2.71
N ALA A 113 5.29 -0.71 3.25
CA ALA A 113 4.77 -1.29 4.49
C ALA A 113 4.99 -0.39 5.70
N ASP A 114 6.20 0.14 5.85
CA ASP A 114 6.52 1.08 6.93
C ASP A 114 5.79 2.43 6.75
N TRP A 115 5.63 2.91 5.51
CA TRP A 115 4.88 4.13 5.22
C TRP A 115 3.41 3.96 5.62
N LEU A 116 2.78 2.86 5.21
CA LEU A 116 1.40 2.51 5.58
C LEU A 116 1.22 2.42 7.10
N ARG A 117 2.20 1.84 7.81
CA ARG A 117 2.19 1.82 9.26
C ARG A 117 2.17 3.24 9.84
N GLY A 118 3.00 4.15 9.35
CA GLY A 118 3.01 5.56 9.77
C GLY A 118 1.72 6.33 9.40
N VAL A 119 1.13 6.02 8.24
CA VAL A 119 -0.18 6.54 7.82
C VAL A 119 -1.23 6.13 8.85
N TRP A 120 -1.29 4.84 9.21
CA TRP A 120 -2.23 4.27 10.16
C TRP A 120 -2.07 4.82 11.58
N GLU A 121 -0.84 4.85 12.09
CA GLU A 121 -0.52 5.34 13.45
C GLU A 121 -0.87 6.83 13.61
N GLY A 122 -0.84 7.60 12.53
CA GLY A 122 -1.18 9.03 12.54
C GLY A 122 -2.65 9.38 12.29
N MET A 123 -3.57 8.41 12.26
CA MET A 123 -5.01 8.68 12.11
C MET A 123 -5.86 8.09 13.25
N ASP A 124 -7.09 8.59 13.39
CA ASP A 124 -8.08 8.01 14.29
C ASP A 124 -8.67 6.73 13.67
N HIS A 125 -8.21 5.57 14.15
CA HIS A 125 -8.63 4.27 13.66
C HIS A 125 -9.76 3.62 14.49
N ARG A 126 -10.41 4.35 15.42
CA ARG A 126 -11.51 3.81 16.26
C ARG A 126 -12.76 3.37 15.45
N GLY A 127 -12.88 3.84 14.21
CA GLY A 127 -13.95 3.43 13.29
C GLY A 127 -13.78 1.98 12.78
N PHE A 128 -12.58 1.42 12.83
CA PHE A 128 -12.31 0.07 12.37
C PHE A 128 -12.58 -0.93 13.49
N ARG A 129 -13.65 -1.71 13.33
CA ARG A 129 -14.07 -2.75 14.31
C ARG A 129 -13.75 -4.18 13.87
N ILE A 130 -13.01 -4.31 12.78
CA ILE A 130 -12.54 -5.57 12.23
C ILE A 130 -11.02 -5.56 12.22
N PRO A 131 -10.36 -6.74 12.28
CA PRO A 131 -8.92 -6.84 12.12
C PRO A 131 -8.44 -6.14 10.85
N VAL A 132 -7.29 -5.47 10.96
CA VAL A 132 -6.64 -4.80 9.83
C VAL A 132 -5.19 -5.26 9.75
N VAL A 133 -4.77 -5.68 8.56
CA VAL A 133 -3.42 -6.18 8.29
C VAL A 133 -2.86 -5.55 7.03
N ILE A 134 -1.57 -5.22 7.02
CA ILE A 134 -0.82 -4.88 5.80
C ILE A 134 -0.16 -6.15 5.28
N VAL A 135 -0.33 -6.45 4.00
CA VAL A 135 0.22 -7.65 3.33
C VAL A 135 0.89 -7.28 2.02
N SER A 136 1.96 -7.99 1.66
CA SER A 136 2.55 -7.98 0.31
C SER A 136 1.86 -9.03 -0.56
N HIS A 137 1.49 -8.69 -1.79
CA HIS A 137 0.79 -9.61 -2.69
C HIS A 137 1.64 -10.83 -3.08
N ASP A 138 2.87 -10.57 -3.53
CA ASP A 138 3.78 -11.58 -4.09
C ASP A 138 4.84 -12.05 -3.09
N GLY A 139 4.72 -11.65 -1.82
CA GLY A 139 5.63 -12.07 -0.75
C GLY A 139 6.99 -11.35 -0.75
N TYR A 140 7.13 -10.27 -1.53
CA TYR A 140 8.27 -9.38 -1.48
C TYR A 140 8.40 -8.68 -0.12
N GLY A 141 9.63 -8.29 0.20
CA GLY A 141 9.97 -7.61 1.43
C GLY A 141 10.05 -8.53 2.64
N SER A 142 10.38 -7.93 3.78
CA SER A 142 10.60 -8.61 5.05
C SER A 142 9.68 -8.09 6.18
N ARG A 143 8.93 -7.01 5.93
CA ARG A 143 8.12 -6.32 6.95
C ARG A 143 6.70 -6.85 7.09
N THR A 144 6.12 -7.42 6.03
CA THR A 144 4.73 -7.92 6.04
C THR A 144 4.65 -9.41 6.41
N PRO A 145 3.56 -9.88 7.04
CA PRO A 145 2.35 -9.13 7.41
C PRO A 145 2.52 -8.24 8.65
N ILE A 146 1.89 -7.05 8.64
CA ILE A 146 1.85 -6.15 9.81
C ILE A 146 0.41 -6.09 10.34
N LEU A 147 0.18 -6.61 11.54
CA LEU A 147 -1.12 -6.50 12.21
C LEU A 147 -1.29 -5.10 12.82
N LEU A 148 -2.24 -4.32 12.30
CA LEU A 148 -2.50 -2.94 12.72
C LEU A 148 -3.58 -2.84 13.80
N CYS A 149 -4.65 -3.62 13.64
CA CYS A 149 -5.70 -3.75 14.65
C CYS A 149 -5.97 -5.24 14.89
N PRO A 150 -5.72 -5.77 16.10
CA PRO A 150 -6.12 -7.13 16.43
C PRO A 150 -7.65 -7.23 16.54
N SER A 151 -8.21 -8.43 16.35
CA SER A 151 -9.62 -8.69 16.67
C SER A 151 -9.87 -8.37 18.14
N ALA A 152 -10.90 -7.57 18.42
CA ALA A 152 -11.42 -7.36 19.77
C ALA A 152 -11.97 -8.65 20.38
#